data_AF-A0A0S8EDU4-F1
#
_entry.id   AF-A0A0S8EDU4-F1
#
_cell.length_a   1.000
_cell.length_b   1.000
_cell.length_c   1.000
_cell.angle_alpha   90.00
_cell.angle_beta   90.00
_cell.angle_gamma   90.00
#
_symmetry.space_group_name_H-M   'P 1'
#
loop_
_entity.id
_entity.type
_entity.pdbx_description
1 polymer ?
#
loop_
_entity_poly.entity_id
_entity_poly.type
_entity_poly.pdbx_seq_one_letter_code
_entity_poly.pdbx_strand_id
1 'polypeptide(L)'
;MQRFKKYIGKDFILGNVKDTEALRSTGFLCDNIPDSIGDFDELEFLSEWDGKQLLMCLAVLTGKVKRIMFVMRNSEDPDDVRPLSEGELRDFLDQKGDQLVSFFESITQ
;
A
#
# COMPACT_ATOMS: atom_id res chain seq x y z
N MET A 1 -11.60 -3.26 -7.71
CA MET A 1 -10.52 -4.28 -7.74
C MET A 1 -9.89 -4.52 -9.11
N GLN A 2 -10.63 -4.66 -10.21
CA GLN A 2 -10.05 -4.97 -11.54
C GLN A 2 -8.93 -3.99 -11.98
N ARG A 3 -9.08 -2.69 -11.69
CA ARG A 3 -8.08 -1.67 -12.04
C ARG A 3 -6.68 -1.89 -11.45
N PHE A 4 -6.57 -2.59 -10.33
CA PHE A 4 -5.28 -2.83 -9.66
C PHE A 4 -4.63 -4.15 -10.04
N LYS A 5 -5.35 -5.04 -10.74
CA LYS A 5 -4.80 -6.35 -11.13
C LYS A 5 -3.57 -6.23 -12.02
N LYS A 6 -3.46 -5.13 -12.80
CA LYS A 6 -2.32 -4.88 -13.69
C LYS A 6 -0.97 -4.74 -12.95
N TYR A 7 -1.00 -4.46 -11.65
CA TYR A 7 0.19 -4.32 -10.81
C TYR A 7 0.62 -5.64 -10.15
N ILE A 8 -0.26 -6.63 -10.10
CA ILE A 8 0.10 -7.96 -9.58
C ILE A 8 1.05 -8.63 -10.57
N GLY A 9 2.18 -9.12 -10.06
CA GLY A 9 3.25 -9.74 -10.85
C GLY A 9 4.24 -8.77 -11.47
N LYS A 10 4.04 -7.45 -11.31
CA LYS A 10 4.99 -6.43 -11.75
C LYS A 10 6.22 -6.39 -10.86
N ASP A 11 7.34 -5.99 -11.45
CA ASP A 11 8.59 -5.81 -10.72
C ASP A 11 8.49 -4.58 -9.83
N PHE A 12 9.01 -4.70 -8.63
CA PHE A 12 8.95 -3.69 -7.60
C PHE A 12 10.18 -2.78 -7.65
N ILE A 13 9.96 -1.47 -7.66
CA ILE A 13 11.02 -0.46 -7.74
C ILE A 13 11.29 0.06 -6.33
N LEU A 14 12.13 -0.65 -5.57
CA LEU A 14 12.47 -0.26 -4.19
C LEU A 14 13.05 1.16 -4.09
N GLY A 15 13.80 1.61 -5.11
CA GLY A 15 14.35 2.97 -5.15
C GLY A 15 13.29 4.06 -5.05
N ASN A 16 12.12 3.85 -5.66
CA ASN A 16 11.02 4.82 -5.64
C ASN A 16 10.24 4.78 -4.32
N VAL A 17 10.29 3.66 -3.61
CA VAL A 17 9.76 3.57 -2.24
C VAL A 17 10.69 4.30 -1.26
N LYS A 18 12.00 4.31 -1.51
CA LYS A 18 12.97 5.11 -0.74
C LYS A 18 12.78 6.62 -0.91
N ASP A 19 12.06 7.06 -1.95
CA ASP A 19 11.68 8.45 -2.14
C ASP A 19 10.43 8.81 -1.32
N THR A 20 10.67 9.15 -0.05
CA THR A 20 9.61 9.48 0.91
C THR A 20 8.77 10.70 0.48
N GLU A 21 9.34 11.64 -0.28
CA GLU A 21 8.59 12.82 -0.75
C GLU A 21 7.63 12.43 -1.88
N ALA A 22 8.11 11.65 -2.85
CA ALA A 22 7.26 11.11 -3.91
C ALA A 22 6.15 10.23 -3.33
N LEU A 23 6.45 9.36 -2.36
CA LEU A 23 5.44 8.55 -1.66
C LEU A 23 4.39 9.42 -0.97
N ARG A 24 4.82 10.44 -0.20
CA ARG A 24 3.92 11.37 0.49
C ARG A 24 2.96 12.07 -0.48
N SER A 25 3.43 12.42 -1.67
CA SER A 25 2.59 13.05 -2.71
C SER A 25 1.42 12.17 -3.16
N THR A 26 1.54 10.85 -3.01
CA THR A 26 0.48 9.88 -3.30
C THR A 26 -0.48 9.62 -2.13
N GLY A 27 -0.24 10.26 -0.98
CA GLY A 27 -1.02 10.08 0.24
C GLY A 27 -0.64 8.84 1.05
N PHE A 28 0.55 8.26 0.78
CA PHE A 28 1.09 7.10 1.48
C PHE A 28 2.43 7.43 2.14
N LEU A 29 2.68 6.78 3.28
CA LEU A 29 3.91 6.86 4.05
C LEU A 29 4.42 5.45 4.28
N CYS A 30 5.73 5.23 4.25
CA CYS A 30 6.34 3.98 4.65
C CYS A 30 7.30 4.27 5.80
N ASP A 31 7.03 3.71 6.98
CA ASP A 31 7.81 3.99 8.20
C ASP A 31 9.14 3.23 8.22
N ASN A 32 9.17 2.02 7.68
CA ASN A 32 10.37 1.19 7.59
C ASN A 32 10.55 0.67 6.17
N ILE A 33 11.54 1.21 5.48
CA ILE A 33 11.87 0.80 4.12
C ILE A 33 13.13 -0.07 4.19
N PRO A 34 13.07 -1.35 3.76
CA PRO A 34 14.23 -2.22 3.81
C PRO A 34 15.30 -1.76 2.82
N ASP A 35 16.56 -2.08 3.12
CA ASP A 35 17.67 -1.75 2.21
C ASP A 35 17.62 -2.51 0.89
N SER A 36 17.08 -3.74 0.93
CA SER A 36 16.85 -4.63 -0.19
C SER A 36 15.55 -5.40 0.00
N ILE A 37 14.89 -5.79 -1.10
CA ILE A 37 13.80 -6.77 -1.08
C ILE A 37 14.38 -8.15 -1.32
N GLY A 38 14.23 -9.05 -0.36
CA GLY A 38 14.52 -10.46 -0.44
C GLY A 38 13.46 -11.26 -1.21
N ASP A 39 13.52 -12.58 -1.09
CA ASP A 39 12.63 -13.48 -1.83
C ASP A 39 11.18 -13.40 -1.38
N PHE A 40 10.92 -13.05 -0.12
CA PHE A 40 9.59 -12.83 0.44
C PHE A 40 9.64 -11.72 1.47
N ASP A 41 8.98 -10.60 1.18
CA ASP A 41 8.87 -9.46 2.09
C ASP A 41 7.45 -8.93 2.11
N GLU A 42 7.09 -8.31 3.23
CA GLU A 42 5.88 -7.50 3.35
C GLU A 42 6.28 -6.05 3.60
N LEU A 43 5.68 -5.14 2.84
CA LEU A 43 5.87 -3.70 2.99
C LEU A 43 4.58 -3.07 3.46
N GLU A 44 4.70 -2.22 4.46
CA GLU A 44 3.59 -1.56 5.11
C GLU A 44 3.58 -0.07 4.78
N PHE A 45 2.43 0.39 4.31
CA PHE A 45 2.20 1.78 3.95
C PHE A 45 1.03 2.35 4.74
N LEU A 46 1.26 3.44 5.45
CA LEU A 46 0.24 4.17 6.18
C LEU A 46 -0.41 5.23 5.29
N SER A 47 -1.72 5.38 5.44
CA SER A 47 -2.52 6.43 4.82
C SER A 47 -3.62 6.88 5.77
N GLU A 48 -4.19 8.05 5.52
CA GLU A 48 -5.36 8.54 6.24
C GLU A 48 -6.59 8.50 5.33
N TRP A 49 -7.66 7.94 5.86
CA TRP A 49 -8.95 7.86 5.19
C TRP A 49 -10.08 8.04 6.20
N ASP A 50 -10.94 9.04 5.96
CA ASP A 50 -12.10 9.36 6.80
C ASP A 50 -11.76 9.55 8.30
N GLY A 51 -10.65 10.25 8.56
CA GLY A 51 -10.15 10.50 9.92
C GLY A 51 -9.58 9.27 10.64
N LYS A 52 -9.39 8.15 9.94
CA LYS A 52 -8.85 6.91 10.48
C LYS A 52 -7.54 6.55 9.79
N GLN A 53 -6.68 5.81 10.49
CA GLN A 53 -5.46 5.26 9.92
C GLN A 53 -5.75 3.99 9.13
N LEU A 54 -5.35 4.00 7.86
CA LEU A 54 -5.37 2.86 6.97
C LEU A 54 -3.94 2.34 6.82
N LEU A 55 -3.78 1.03 6.94
CA LEU A 55 -2.55 0.34 6.61
C LEU A 55 -2.75 -0.48 5.33
N MET A 56 -1.88 -0.26 4.35
CA MET A 56 -1.77 -1.07 3.14
C MET A 56 -0.56 -1.98 3.26
N CYS A 57 -0.80 -3.29 3.25
CA CYS A 57 0.26 -4.30 3.24
C CYS A 57 0.46 -4.84 1.83
N LEU A 58 1.69 -4.72 1.31
CA LEU A 58 2.11 -5.29 0.03
C LEU A 58 3.00 -6.50 0.28
N ALA A 59 2.53 -7.68 -0.11
CA ALA A 59 3.39 -8.86 -0.14
C ALA A 59 4.16 -8.88 -1.47
N VAL A 60 5.47 -8.97 -1.37
CA VAL A 60 6.41 -9.07 -2.50
C VAL A 60 7.06 -10.45 -2.47
N LEU A 61 7.05 -11.14 -3.61
CA LEU A 61 7.75 -12.42 -3.76
C LEU A 61 8.65 -12.33 -4.99
N THR A 62 9.93 -12.66 -4.82
CA THR A 62 10.96 -12.60 -5.87
C THR A 62 10.95 -11.24 -6.59
N GLY A 63 10.91 -10.16 -5.80
CA GLY A 63 10.85 -8.78 -6.32
C GLY A 63 9.54 -8.36 -6.99
N LYS A 64 8.49 -9.20 -6.96
CA LYS A 64 7.20 -8.93 -7.63
C LYS A 64 6.04 -8.79 -6.67
N VAL A 65 5.13 -7.86 -6.93
CA VAL A 65 3.91 -7.70 -6.12
C VAL A 65 3.03 -8.95 -6.23
N LYS A 66 2.71 -9.60 -5.11
CA LYS A 66 1.84 -10.78 -5.07
C LYS A 66 0.47 -10.50 -4.50
N ARG A 67 0.39 -9.64 -3.49
CA ARG A 67 -0.85 -9.36 -2.78
C ARG A 67 -0.85 -7.93 -2.29
N ILE A 68 -2.03 -7.31 -2.32
CA ILE A 68 -2.31 -6.00 -1.76
C ILE A 68 -3.44 -6.22 -0.76
N MET A 69 -3.24 -5.81 0.49
CA MET A 69 -4.26 -5.85 1.53
C MET A 69 -4.43 -4.46 2.13
N PHE A 70 -5.66 -4.13 2.50
CA PHE A 70 -5.98 -2.91 3.23
C PHE A 70 -6.61 -3.30 4.56
N VAL A 71 -6.09 -2.74 5.65
CA VAL A 71 -6.61 -2.92 6.99
C VAL A 71 -6.78 -1.55 7.65
N MET A 72 -7.80 -1.43 8.49
CA MET A 72 -7.95 -0.30 9.40
C MET A 72 -7.07 -0.54 10.61
N ARG A 73 -6.26 0.45 10.97
CA ARG A 73 -5.43 0.44 12.17
C ARG A 73 -6.10 1.26 13.26
N ASN A 74 -6.16 0.71 14.46
CA ASN A 74 -6.63 1.43 15.63
C ASN A 74 -5.59 2.48 16.06
N SER A 75 -6.03 3.72 16.27
CA SER A 75 -5.13 4.82 16.64
C SER A 75 -4.66 4.76 18.10
N GLU A 76 -5.43 4.10 18.96
CA GLU A 76 -5.09 3.92 20.38
C GLU A 76 -4.23 2.68 20.61
N ASP A 77 -4.42 1.65 19.79
CA ASP A 77 -3.62 0.43 19.77
C ASP A 77 -3.15 0.10 18.34
N PRO A 78 -1.96 0.58 17.95
CA PRO A 78 -1.37 0.33 16.64
C PRO A 78 -1.28 -1.11 16.14
N ASP A 79 -1.24 -2.08 17.05
CA ASP A 79 -1.12 -3.51 16.74
C ASP A 79 -2.50 -4.15 16.51
N ASP A 80 -3.58 -3.47 16.92
CA ASP A 80 -4.96 -3.84 16.63
C ASP A 80 -5.36 -3.35 15.23
N VAL A 81 -5.39 -4.32 14.30
CA VAL A 81 -5.80 -4.11 12.92
C VAL A 81 -7.00 -4.96 12.56
N ARG A 82 -7.89 -4.42 11.72
CA ARG A 82 -9.01 -5.17 11.16
C ARG A 82 -9.11 -5.01 9.64
N PRO A 83 -9.60 -6.02 8.91
CA PRO A 83 -9.92 -5.83 7.51
C PRO A 83 -11.02 -4.77 7.32
N LEU A 84 -11.01 -4.12 6.17
CA LEU A 84 -12.12 -3.28 5.74
C LEU A 84 -13.31 -4.20 5.41
N SER A 85 -14.51 -3.77 5.78
CA SER A 85 -15.73 -4.36 5.25
C SER A 85 -15.83 -4.11 3.73
N GLU A 86 -16.69 -4.85 3.05
CA GLU A 86 -16.88 -4.68 1.60
C GLU A 86 -17.32 -3.25 1.23
N GLY A 87 -18.21 -2.66 2.04
CA GLY A 87 -18.66 -1.27 1.86
C GLY A 87 -17.52 -0.27 2.04
N GLU A 88 -16.75 -0.40 3.13
CA GLU A 88 -15.59 0.46 3.39
C GLU A 88 -14.54 0.34 2.29
N LEU A 89 -14.26 -0.87 1.83
CA LEU A 89 -13.31 -1.08 0.74
C LEU A 89 -13.80 -0.42 -0.54
N ARG A 90 -15.08 -0.56 -0.90
CA ARG A 90 -15.64 0.10 -2.09
C ARG A 90 -15.51 1.61 -1.97
N ASP A 91 -15.93 2.20 -0.86
CA ASP A 91 -15.94 3.65 -0.67
C ASP A 91 -14.51 4.22 -0.64
N PHE A 92 -13.57 3.53 0.01
CA PHE A 92 -12.16 3.86 -0.03
C PHE A 92 -11.62 3.84 -1.46
N LEU A 93 -11.93 2.79 -2.22
CA LEU A 93 -11.49 2.66 -3.60
C LEU A 93 -12.13 3.73 -4.52
N ASP A 94 -13.38 4.13 -4.29
CA ASP A 94 -14.02 5.17 -5.09
C ASP A 94 -13.40 6.55 -4.82
N GLN A 95 -12.99 6.83 -3.59
CA GLN A 95 -12.42 8.13 -3.20
C GLN A 95 -10.90 8.25 -3.47
N LYS A 96 -10.15 7.19 -3.19
CA LYS A 96 -8.67 7.19 -3.19
C LYS A 96 -8.07 6.43 -4.38
N GLY A 97 -8.93 6.02 -5.31
CA GLY A 97 -8.54 5.12 -6.38
C GLY A 97 -7.45 5.61 -7.30
N ASP A 98 -7.55 6.87 -7.73
CA ASP A 98 -6.57 7.48 -8.62
C ASP A 98 -5.23 7.71 -7.90
N GLN A 99 -5.27 8.03 -6.61
CA GLN A 99 -4.07 8.13 -5.77
C GLN A 99 -3.36 6.78 -5.64
N LEU A 100 -4.11 5.70 -5.44
CA LEU A 100 -3.57 4.34 -5.44
C LEU A 100 -2.98 3.95 -6.80
N VAL A 101 -3.61 4.36 -7.91
CA VAL A 101 -3.08 4.14 -9.26
C VAL A 101 -1.73 4.83 -9.43
N SER A 102 -1.64 6.12 -9.06
CA SER A 102 -0.39 6.88 -9.10
C SER A 102 0.70 6.27 -8.20
N PHE A 103 0.32 5.80 -7.00
CA PHE A 103 1.22 5.06 -6.11
C PHE A 103 1.77 3.81 -6.80
N PHE A 104 0.91 2.94 -7.33
CA PHE A 104 1.40 1.71 -7.95
C PHE A 104 2.19 1.96 -9.24
N GLU A 105 1.85 3.00 -10.01
CA GLU A 105 2.63 3.40 -11.19
C GLU A 105 4.01 3.95 -10.84
N SER A 106 4.18 4.55 -9.65
CA SER A 106 5.49 5.00 -9.21
C SER A 106 6.37 3.88 -8.67
N ILE A 107 5.79 2.83 -8.07
CA ILE A 107 6.57 1.76 -7.41
C ILE A 107 6.67 0.46 -8.22
N THR A 108 6.08 0.36 -9.41
CA THR A 108 6.12 -0.86 -10.23
C THR A 108 6.48 -0.62 -11.70
N GLN A 109 7.05 -1.64 -12.37
CA GLN A 109 7.34 -1.68 -13.81
C GLN A 109 6.97 -3.02 -14.46
#